data_AF-A0A0H5CS50-F1
#
_entry.id   AF-A0A0H5CS50-F1
#
_cell.length_a   1.000
_cell.length_b   1.000
_cell.length_c   1.000
_cell.angle_alpha   90.00
_cell.angle_beta   90.00
_cell.angle_gamma   90.00
#
_symmetry.space_group_name_H-M   'P 1'
#
loop_
_entity.id
_entity.type
_entity.pdbx_description
1 polymer ?
#
loop_
_entity_poly.entity_id
_entity_poly.type
_entity_poly.pdbx_seq_one_letter_code
_entity_poly.pdbx_strand_id
1 'polypeptide(L)'
;MWQDGRRAWNRLNGWHQRSPGATPGHPDTGEAALRALQDIHAARSLLEIAEINAVRTARAHGHSWSEIAATLHITRQTAWEKWRDLDSCNPAE
;
A
#
# COMPACT_ATOMS: atom_id res chain seq x y z
N MET A 1 13.04 0.83 6.40
CA MET A 1 11.96 0.54 5.43
C MET A 1 10.59 1.05 5.89
N TRP A 2 9.95 0.51 6.94
CA TRP A 2 8.65 1.03 7.42
C TRP A 2 8.72 2.45 7.99
N GLN A 3 9.78 2.75 8.76
CA GLN A 3 10.01 4.10 9.28
C GLN A 3 10.21 5.14 8.16
N ASP A 4 10.81 4.73 7.03
CA ASP A 4 11.03 5.61 5.88
C ASP A 4 9.73 5.93 5.16
N GLY A 5 8.84 4.94 5.03
CA GLY A 5 7.47 5.15 4.56
C GLY A 5 6.69 6.10 5.47
N ARG A 6 6.75 5.90 6.79
CA ARG A 6 6.07 6.80 7.74
C ARG A 6 6.60 8.24 7.67
N ARG A 7 7.91 8.41 7.46
CA ARG A 7 8.52 9.73 7.22
C ARG A 7 8.09 10.32 5.88
N ALA A 8 7.99 9.51 4.83
CA ALA A 8 7.44 9.91 3.53
C ALA A 8 5.99 10.40 3.68
N TRP A 9 5.14 9.64 4.38
CA TRP A 9 3.77 10.05 4.72
C TRP A 9 3.71 11.41 5.42
N ASN A 10 4.59 11.67 6.39
CA ASN A 10 4.64 12.98 7.05
C ASN A 10 5.02 14.12 6.09
N ARG A 11 5.90 13.87 5.11
CA ARG A 11 6.30 14.85 4.08
C ARG A 11 5.21 15.10 3.03
N LEU A 12 4.29 14.16 2.86
CA LEU A 12 3.12 14.33 1.99
C LEU A 12 2.05 15.26 2.59
N ASN A 13 2.22 15.72 3.83
CA ASN A 13 1.27 16.62 4.47
C ASN A 13 1.10 17.93 3.66
N GLY A 14 -0.14 18.37 3.45
CA GLY A 14 -0.48 19.53 2.63
C GLY A 14 -0.68 19.23 1.13
N TRP A 15 -0.05 18.19 0.56
CA TRP A 15 -0.24 17.83 -0.87
C TRP A 15 -1.63 17.25 -1.19
N HIS A 16 -2.41 16.85 -0.18
CA HIS A 16 -3.81 16.42 -0.35
C HIS A 16 -4.77 17.60 -0.55
N GLN A 17 -4.33 18.84 -0.31
CA GLN A 17 -5.16 20.03 -0.47
C GLN A 17 -5.19 20.46 -1.93
N ARG A 18 -6.32 21.07 -2.35
CA ARG A 18 -6.49 21.60 -3.71
C ARG A 18 -5.46 22.69 -4.05
N SER A 19 -4.97 23.42 -3.04
CA SER A 19 -3.96 24.48 -3.20
C SER A 19 -2.83 24.25 -2.18
N PRO A 20 -1.84 23.42 -2.51
CA PRO A 20 -0.79 23.02 -1.58
C PRO A 20 0.03 24.22 -1.06
N GLY A 21 0.34 25.19 -1.93
CA GLY A 21 1.04 26.44 -1.57
C GLY A 21 0.29 27.37 -0.62
N ALA A 22 -1.00 27.15 -0.36
CA ALA A 22 -1.75 27.87 0.66
C ALA A 22 -1.51 27.32 2.08
N THR A 23 -0.88 26.14 2.21
CA THR A 23 -0.51 25.56 3.50
C THR A 23 0.76 26.22 4.01
N PRO A 24 0.76 26.88 5.19
CA PRO A 24 1.95 27.49 5.76
C PRO A 24 3.10 26.48 5.89
N GLY A 25 4.28 26.82 5.37
CA GLY A 25 5.47 25.95 5.41
C GLY A 25 5.49 24.85 4.34
N HIS A 26 4.51 24.81 3.43
CA HIS A 26 4.51 23.88 2.32
C HIS A 26 5.39 24.39 1.16
N PRO A 27 6.37 23.60 0.69
CA PRO A 27 7.20 24.00 -0.43
C PRO A 27 6.43 23.87 -1.76
N ASP A 28 5.99 25.00 -2.31
CA ASP A 28 5.29 25.09 -3.61
C ASP A 28 6.28 25.23 -4.78
N THR A 29 7.21 24.29 -4.88
CA THR A 29 8.21 24.26 -5.97
C THR A 29 8.08 22.96 -6.77
N GLY A 30 8.45 23.01 -8.05
CA GLY A 30 8.44 21.82 -8.91
C GLY A 30 9.33 20.67 -8.38
N GLU A 31 10.47 21.00 -7.78
CA GLU A 31 11.34 19.99 -7.14
C GLU A 31 10.65 19.34 -5.93
N ALA A 32 9.95 20.13 -5.12
CA ALA A 32 9.19 19.61 -3.99
C ALA A 32 8.03 18.71 -4.45
N ALA A 33 7.37 19.05 -5.55
CA ALA A 33 6.35 18.19 -6.16
C ALA A 33 6.92 16.86 -6.65
N LEU A 34 8.09 16.85 -7.30
CA LEU A 34 8.76 15.61 -7.72
C LEU A 34 9.15 14.75 -6.51
N ARG A 35 9.67 15.37 -5.45
CA ARG A 35 9.99 14.66 -4.19
C ARG A 35 8.73 14.07 -3.54
N ALA A 36 7.60 14.77 -3.60
CA ALA A 36 6.32 14.25 -3.14
C ALA A 36 5.84 13.04 -3.96
N LEU A 37 6.03 13.04 -5.29
CA LEU A 37 5.71 11.88 -6.12
C LEU A 37 6.57 10.66 -5.77
N GLN A 38 7.86 10.86 -5.49
CA GLN A 38 8.74 9.80 -5.00
C GLN A 38 8.27 9.25 -3.65
N ASP A 39 7.87 10.13 -2.73
CA ASP A 39 7.32 9.76 -1.42
C ASP A 39 6.01 8.97 -1.56
N ILE A 40 5.12 9.35 -2.49
CA ILE A 40 3.88 8.61 -2.81
C ILE A 40 4.20 7.21 -3.34
N HIS A 41 5.16 7.10 -4.26
CA HIS A 41 5.55 5.80 -4.81
C HIS A 41 6.07 4.88 -3.71
N ALA A 42 6.98 5.37 -2.85
CA ALA A 42 7.50 4.60 -1.72
C ALA A 42 6.40 4.16 -0.75
N ALA A 43 5.44 5.05 -0.44
CA ALA A 43 4.31 4.73 0.41
C ALA A 43 3.40 3.65 -0.20
N ARG A 44 3.12 3.72 -1.51
CA ARG A 44 2.31 2.70 -2.23
C ARG A 44 3.01 1.34 -2.25
N SER A 45 4.31 1.29 -2.54
CA SER A 45 5.07 0.03 -2.54
C SER A 45 5.11 -0.62 -1.17
N LEU A 46 5.25 0.17 -0.09
CA LEU A 46 5.18 -0.37 1.26
C LEU A 46 3.80 -0.92 1.62
N LEU A 47 2.73 -0.24 1.17
CA LEU A 47 1.36 -0.73 1.35
C LEU A 47 1.13 -2.04 0.59
N GLU A 48 1.63 -2.15 -0.64
CA GLU A 48 1.55 -3.36 -1.46
C GLU A 48 2.28 -4.54 -0.77
N ILE A 49 3.49 -4.31 -0.25
CA ILE A 49 4.23 -5.33 0.52
C ILE A 49 3.45 -5.74 1.77
N ALA A 50 2.86 -4.78 2.49
CA ALA A 50 2.05 -5.06 3.67
C ALA A 50 0.78 -5.86 3.32
N GLU A 51 0.12 -5.54 2.21
CA GLU A 51 -1.05 -6.26 1.68
C GLU A 51 -0.70 -7.72 1.38
N ILE A 52 0.40 -7.97 0.64
CA ILE A 52 0.87 -9.34 0.34
C ILE A 52 1.14 -10.12 1.63
N ASN A 53 1.81 -9.51 2.61
CA ASN A 53 2.09 -10.16 3.88
C ASN A 53 0.80 -10.48 4.66
N ALA A 54 -0.15 -9.56 4.71
CA ALA A 54 -1.44 -9.77 5.37
C ALA A 54 -2.25 -10.89 4.70
N VAL A 55 -2.29 -10.93 3.37
CA VAL A 55 -2.95 -12.00 2.60
C VAL A 55 -2.30 -13.35 2.89
N ARG A 56 -0.96 -13.42 2.83
CA ARG A 56 -0.21 -14.65 3.15
C ARG A 56 -0.51 -15.15 4.56
N THR A 57 -0.51 -14.25 5.56
CA THR A 57 -0.85 -14.59 6.94
C THR A 57 -2.31 -15.08 7.04
N ALA A 58 -3.26 -14.39 6.41
CA ALA A 58 -4.67 -14.83 6.42
C ALA A 58 -4.84 -16.23 5.83
N ARG A 59 -4.15 -16.54 4.72
CA ARG A 59 -4.13 -17.87 4.11
C ARG A 59 -3.51 -18.93 5.03
N ALA A 60 -2.39 -18.61 5.68
CA ALA A 60 -1.74 -19.51 6.64
C ALA A 60 -2.64 -19.83 7.85
N HIS A 61 -3.52 -18.92 8.25
CA HIS A 61 -4.51 -19.12 9.31
C HIS A 61 -5.84 -19.74 8.81
N GLY A 62 -5.90 -20.21 7.57
CA GLY A 62 -7.06 -20.95 7.04
C GLY A 62 -8.19 -20.09 6.48
N HIS A 63 -8.04 -18.76 6.41
CA HIS A 63 -9.06 -17.91 5.78
C HIS A 63 -9.16 -18.18 4.28
N SER A 64 -10.39 -18.25 3.78
CA SER A 64 -10.68 -18.52 2.37
C SER A 64 -10.43 -17.30 1.49
N TRP A 65 -10.17 -17.53 0.20
CA TRP A 65 -10.05 -16.46 -0.80
C TRP A 65 -11.32 -15.58 -0.90
N SER A 66 -12.49 -16.15 -0.61
CA SER A 66 -13.75 -15.40 -0.54
C SER A 66 -13.80 -14.41 0.62
N GLU A 67 -13.33 -14.79 1.81
CA GLU A 67 -13.30 -13.90 2.98
C GLU A 67 -12.29 -12.76 2.78
N ILE A 68 -11.11 -13.08 2.23
CA ILE A 68 -10.08 -12.09 1.91
C ILE A 68 -10.60 -11.11 0.85
N ALA A 69 -11.24 -11.62 -0.22
CA ALA A 69 -11.82 -10.79 -1.27
C ALA A 69 -12.93 -9.87 -0.75
N ALA A 70 -13.82 -10.39 0.10
CA ALA A 70 -14.89 -9.61 0.73
C ALA A 70 -14.31 -8.48 1.60
N THR A 71 -13.24 -8.76 2.35
CA THR A 71 -12.56 -7.77 3.21
C THR A 71 -11.93 -6.63 2.39
N LEU A 72 -11.39 -6.96 1.21
CA LEU A 72 -10.76 -5.98 0.31
C LEU A 72 -11.74 -5.35 -0.70
N HIS A 73 -13.03 -5.68 -0.61
CA HIS A 73 -14.08 -5.23 -1.54
C HIS A 73 -13.77 -5.56 -3.01
N ILE A 74 -13.14 -6.71 -3.27
CA ILE A 74 -12.87 -7.23 -4.62
C ILE A 74 -13.61 -8.55 -4.83
N THR A 75 -13.68 -9.01 -6.08
CA THR A 75 -14.26 -10.33 -6.36
C THR A 75 -13.31 -11.44 -5.93
N ARG A 76 -13.85 -12.61 -5.57
CA ARG A 76 -13.06 -13.81 -5.29
C ARG A 76 -12.13 -14.16 -6.46
N GLN A 77 -12.59 -14.00 -7.70
CA GLN A 77 -11.80 -14.28 -8.89
C GLN A 77 -10.57 -13.36 -8.97
N THR A 78 -10.77 -12.05 -8.76
CA THR A 78 -9.67 -11.07 -8.73
C THR A 78 -8.66 -11.38 -7.63
N ALA A 79 -9.13 -11.76 -6.43
CA ALA A 79 -8.25 -12.16 -5.33
C ALA A 79 -7.43 -13.41 -5.68
N TRP A 80 -8.09 -14.42 -6.25
CA TRP A 80 -7.42 -15.65 -6.66
C TRP A 80 -6.39 -15.41 -7.76
N GLU A 81 -6.72 -14.65 -8.81
CA GLU A 81 -5.78 -14.31 -9.88
C GLU A 81 -4.54 -13.57 -9.36
N LYS A 82 -4.74 -12.65 -8.41
CA LYS A 82 -3.65 -11.87 -7.79
C LYS A 82 -2.71 -12.72 -6.92
N TRP A 83 -3.24 -13.70 -6.18
CA TRP A 83 -2.52 -14.30 -5.06
C TRP A 83 -2.46 -15.82 -5.05
N ARG A 84 -2.99 -16.52 -6.07
CA ARG A 84 -2.91 -17.98 -6.17
C ARG A 84 -1.48 -18.53 -6.07
N ASP A 85 -0.49 -17.76 -6.53
CA ASP A 85 0.91 -18.17 -6.48
C ASP A 85 1.48 -18.17 -5.04
N LEU A 86 0.85 -17.44 -4.11
CA LEU A 86 1.20 -17.46 -2.69
C LEU A 86 0.84 -18.79 -2.02
N ASP A 87 -0.25 -19.44 -2.45
CA ASP A 87 -0.63 -20.78 -1.98
C ASP A 87 0.35 -21.83 -2.51
N SER A 88 0.81 -21.70 -3.77
CA SER A 88 1.77 -22.62 -4.40
C SER A 88 3.15 -22.62 -3.74
N CYS A 89 3.51 -21.53 -3.04
CA CYS A 89 4.78 -21.37 -2.36
C CYS A 89 4.74 -21.81 -0.87
N ASN A 90 3.57 -22.24 -0.38
CA ASN A 90 3.42 -22.85 0.94
C ASN A 90 3.13 -24.36 0.78
N PRO A 91 4.12 -25.20 0.44
CA PRO A 91 3.97 -26.62 0.66
C PRO A 91 3.89 -26.81 2.18
N ALA A 92 2.77 -27.37 2.63
CA ALA A 92 2.57 -27.76 4.02
C ALA A 92 3.81 -28.50 4.57
N GLU A 93 4.23 -28.12 5.78
CA GLU A 93 4.98 -28.99 6.71
C GLU A 93 4.28 -30.34 6.89
#